data_AF-A0A7S4SMD9-F1
#
_entry.id   AF-A0A7S4SMD9-F1
#
_cell.length_a   1.000
_cell.length_b   1.000
_cell.length_c   1.000
_cell.angle_alpha   90.00
_cell.angle_beta   90.00
_cell.angle_gamma   90.00
#
_symmetry.space_group_name_H-M   'P 1'
#
loop_
_entity.id
_entity.type
_entity.pdbx_description
1 polymer ?
#
loop_
_entity_poly.entity_id
_entity_poly.type
_entity_poly.pdbx_seq_one_letter_code
_entity_poly.pdbx_strand_id
1 'polypeptide(L)'
;MVATTSRAAPRRQSRLRLGVLAALAGLTVLSLTRRAHDEGVAPEPEPELAFLGSQGKIVSTVCEAFPGARSGADVMRTMLKAVKPYGLTRANTMYGQSICSDEINSDPGHLSTLLTKYYGREFHLGGIGGAPYVGKTGFMAFSHHVPKNGHVFVLFGPHIGFSPDGVPGQFLRLGQDHPSTSCGAAIAALGQVTSGAKIPADDSDIMQGWLRNRLAPHCPEITAAKYPMIELAIRNYQVAEKEMVNIVNNDYGPGKLILLGGIQINMPYPMPGYFLPMHFSVRARDMAPVDLMSKLGVLRPKF
;
A
#
# COMPACT_ATOMS: atom_id res chain seq x y z
N MET A 1 26.61 51.35 38.51
CA MET A 1 27.85 50.92 39.19
C MET A 1 28.14 49.47 38.80
N VAL A 2 29.31 49.26 38.17
CA VAL A 2 30.16 48.05 38.08
C VAL A 2 29.45 46.73 37.69
N ALA A 3 29.40 46.29 36.42
CA ALA A 3 30.46 45.73 35.55
C ALA A 3 31.09 44.41 36.07
N THR A 4 30.94 43.31 35.33
CA THR A 4 32.07 42.58 34.72
C THR A 4 31.59 41.49 33.75
N THR A 5 32.33 41.41 32.67
CA THR A 5 32.22 40.58 31.47
C THR A 5 33.11 39.34 31.58
N SER A 6 32.83 38.27 30.82
CA SER A 6 33.89 37.48 30.18
C SER A 6 33.35 36.61 29.02
N ARG A 7 33.81 36.93 27.81
CA ARG A 7 33.76 36.11 26.59
C ARG A 7 35.11 35.38 26.47
N ALA A 8 35.12 34.14 26.00
CA ALA A 8 36.28 33.58 25.29
C ALA A 8 35.90 32.45 24.33
N ALA A 9 36.30 32.61 23.08
CA ALA A 9 36.55 31.60 22.04
C ALA A 9 37.68 32.19 21.15
N PRO A 10 38.34 31.46 20.22
CA PRO A 10 38.47 30.02 20.00
C PRO A 10 39.97 29.58 19.93
N ARG A 11 40.26 28.27 19.85
CA ARG A 11 41.60 27.77 19.47
C ARG A 11 41.56 27.04 18.13
N ARG A 12 42.47 27.43 17.25
CA ARG A 12 42.65 27.03 15.85
C ARG A 12 43.99 26.31 15.74
N GLN A 13 44.02 25.10 15.21
CA GLN A 13 45.20 24.37 14.72
C GLN A 13 44.66 23.27 13.77
N SER A 14 45.27 22.84 12.69
CA SER A 14 46.20 23.38 11.70
C SER A 14 46.20 22.31 10.59
N ARG A 15 46.46 22.72 9.36
CA ARG A 15 46.39 21.91 8.13
C ARG A 15 47.35 20.72 8.16
N LEU A 16 46.96 19.60 7.54
CA LEU A 16 47.87 18.86 6.66
C LEU A 16 47.08 18.20 5.51
N ARG A 17 47.38 18.66 4.29
CA ARG A 17 47.05 17.96 3.05
C ARG A 17 48.25 17.07 2.72
N LEU A 18 48.01 15.83 2.34
CA LEU A 18 48.93 15.11 1.46
C LEU A 18 48.11 14.20 0.54
N GLY A 19 48.12 14.53 -0.74
CA GLY A 19 47.71 13.61 -1.80
C GLY A 19 48.94 12.91 -2.35
N VAL A 20 48.80 11.63 -2.69
CA VAL A 20 49.67 10.90 -3.61
C VAL A 20 48.78 10.01 -4.48
N LEU A 21 49.09 9.98 -5.77
CA LEU A 21 48.37 9.36 -6.87
C LEU A 21 49.20 8.18 -7.44
N ALA A 22 48.50 7.14 -7.93
CA ALA A 22 48.93 6.06 -8.84
C ALA A 22 49.86 4.96 -8.26
N ALA A 23 49.84 3.67 -8.65
CA ALA A 23 49.33 2.97 -9.84
C ALA A 23 49.06 1.47 -9.56
N LEU A 24 48.43 0.80 -10.53
CA LEU A 24 48.04 -0.63 -10.58
C LEU A 24 49.19 -1.65 -10.47
N ALA A 25 48.90 -2.82 -9.86
CA ALA A 25 49.31 -4.14 -10.39
C ALA A 25 48.58 -5.32 -9.70
N GLY A 26 47.98 -6.20 -10.51
CA GLY A 26 48.14 -7.66 -10.41
C GLY A 26 47.42 -8.44 -9.30
N LEU A 27 46.51 -9.33 -9.73
CA LEU A 27 45.90 -10.44 -9.00
C LEU A 27 46.85 -11.18 -8.04
N THR A 28 46.39 -11.46 -6.83
CA THR A 28 46.57 -12.78 -6.21
C THR A 28 45.46 -13.05 -5.20
N VAL A 29 44.73 -14.13 -5.45
CA VAL A 29 43.68 -14.68 -4.59
C VAL A 29 44.34 -15.26 -3.34
N LEU A 30 44.07 -14.69 -2.17
CA LEU A 30 44.20 -15.40 -0.90
C LEU A 30 43.08 -14.95 0.04
N SER A 31 42.01 -15.73 0.02
CA SER A 31 40.93 -15.73 1.00
C SER A 31 41.47 -16.19 2.35
N LEU A 32 41.88 -15.24 3.19
CA LEU A 32 42.05 -15.49 4.62
C LEU A 32 40.77 -15.10 5.34
N THR A 33 39.94 -16.13 5.56
CA THR A 33 38.72 -16.09 6.36
C THR A 33 39.06 -15.77 7.82
N ARG A 34 38.62 -14.60 8.30
CA ARG A 34 38.38 -14.42 9.75
C ARG A 34 37.04 -15.07 10.08
N ARG A 35 37.09 -16.29 10.62
CA ARG A 35 35.97 -16.91 11.33
C ARG A 35 35.75 -16.19 12.64
N ALA A 36 34.60 -15.52 12.77
CA ALA A 36 33.96 -15.26 14.05
C ALA A 36 32.51 -15.74 13.92
N HIS A 37 32.07 -16.48 14.93
CA HIS A 37 30.79 -17.18 15.07
C HIS A 37 29.60 -16.56 14.32
N ASP A 38 29.04 -17.33 13.40
CA ASP A 38 27.64 -17.22 12.98
C ASP A 38 27.12 -18.65 12.80
N GLU A 39 26.36 -19.14 13.78
CA GLU A 39 25.69 -20.43 13.67
C GLU A 39 24.41 -20.24 12.86
N GLY A 40 24.34 -20.91 11.70
CA GLY A 40 23.10 -21.58 11.30
C GLY A 40 22.11 -20.86 10.40
N VAL A 41 22.48 -19.86 9.60
CA VAL A 41 21.61 -19.43 8.48
C VAL A 41 22.07 -20.15 7.22
N ALA A 42 21.32 -21.19 6.83
CA ALA A 42 21.49 -21.80 5.52
C ALA A 42 21.26 -20.72 4.43
N PRO A 43 22.07 -20.68 3.36
CA PRO A 43 21.79 -19.78 2.24
C PRO A 43 20.41 -20.13 1.68
N GLU A 44 19.56 -19.11 1.47
CA GLU A 44 18.26 -19.33 0.84
C GLU A 44 18.46 -20.02 -0.51
N PRO A 45 17.68 -21.07 -0.82
CA PRO A 45 17.84 -21.78 -2.08
C PRO A 45 17.63 -20.81 -3.23
N GLU A 46 18.56 -20.79 -4.20
CA GLU A 46 18.37 -19.99 -5.40
C GLU A 46 17.07 -20.40 -6.09
N PRO A 47 16.24 -19.44 -6.51
CA PRO A 47 14.96 -19.74 -7.13
C PRO A 47 15.18 -20.61 -8.38
N GLU A 48 14.62 -21.82 -8.36
CA GLU A 48 14.71 -22.78 -9.47
C GLU A 48 14.23 -22.14 -10.78
N LEU A 49 14.85 -22.43 -11.92
CA LEU A 49 14.52 -21.79 -13.21
C LEU A 49 13.03 -21.92 -13.59
N ALA A 50 12.39 -23.01 -13.17
CA ALA A 50 10.94 -23.23 -13.28
C ALA A 50 10.12 -22.23 -12.46
N PHE A 51 10.60 -21.87 -11.27
CA PHE A 51 10.00 -20.85 -10.42
C PHE A 51 10.11 -19.47 -11.08
N LEU A 52 11.26 -19.09 -11.67
CA LEU A 52 11.41 -17.83 -12.41
C LEU A 52 10.47 -17.76 -13.65
N GLY A 53 10.32 -18.86 -14.38
CA GLY A 53 9.37 -18.95 -15.50
C GLY A 53 7.92 -18.80 -15.07
N SER A 54 7.55 -19.36 -13.91
CA SER A 54 6.21 -19.23 -13.34
C SER A 54 5.88 -17.79 -12.91
N GLN A 55 6.86 -17.06 -12.37
CA GLN A 55 6.70 -15.65 -11.98
C GLN A 55 6.34 -14.77 -13.17
N GLY A 56 7.05 -14.92 -14.30
CA GLY A 56 6.78 -14.13 -15.51
C GLY A 56 5.35 -14.34 -16.03
N LYS A 57 4.86 -15.58 -15.98
CA LYS A 57 3.48 -15.91 -16.36
C LYS A 57 2.46 -15.25 -15.45
N ILE A 58 2.64 -15.33 -14.12
CA ILE A 58 1.72 -14.71 -13.15
C ILE A 58 1.69 -13.19 -13.30
N VAL A 59 2.86 -12.56 -13.50
CA VAL A 59 2.91 -11.10 -13.77
C VAL A 59 2.12 -10.75 -15.02
N SER A 60 2.25 -11.53 -16.11
CA SER A 60 1.45 -11.33 -17.33
C SER A 60 -0.04 -11.43 -17.04
N THR A 61 -0.48 -12.49 -16.35
CA THR A 61 -1.89 -12.69 -15.98
C THR A 61 -2.43 -11.51 -15.16
N VAL A 62 -1.65 -11.01 -14.21
CA VAL A 62 -2.03 -9.83 -13.40
C VAL A 62 -2.09 -8.56 -14.23
N CYS A 63 -1.14 -8.34 -15.15
CA CYS A 63 -1.14 -7.15 -15.99
C CYS A 63 -2.26 -7.17 -17.05
N GLU A 64 -2.66 -8.36 -17.51
CA GLU A 64 -3.82 -8.56 -18.38
C GLU A 64 -5.13 -8.35 -17.63
N ALA A 65 -5.23 -8.87 -16.39
CA ALA A 65 -6.39 -8.69 -15.51
C ALA A 65 -6.56 -7.23 -15.07
N PHE A 66 -5.44 -6.57 -14.76
CA PHE A 66 -5.39 -5.22 -14.22
C PHE A 66 -4.39 -4.35 -15.00
N PRO A 67 -4.76 -3.89 -16.20
CA PRO A 67 -3.89 -3.02 -16.99
C PRO A 67 -3.53 -1.75 -16.21
N GLY A 68 -2.23 -1.53 -16.00
CA GLY A 68 -1.71 -0.42 -15.19
C GLY A 68 -1.33 -0.79 -13.75
N ALA A 69 -1.54 -2.04 -13.33
CA ALA A 69 -1.00 -2.56 -12.08
C ALA A 69 0.53 -2.52 -12.11
N ARG A 70 1.14 -2.11 -11.00
CA ARG A 70 2.60 -2.02 -10.85
C ARG A 70 3.04 -2.46 -9.47
N SER A 71 4.33 -2.75 -9.32
CA SER A 71 4.91 -3.04 -8.01
C SER A 71 4.63 -1.90 -7.01
N GLY A 72 4.45 -2.25 -5.73
CA GLY A 72 4.26 -1.25 -4.68
C GLY A 72 5.39 -0.20 -4.65
N ALA A 73 6.63 -0.62 -4.90
CA ALA A 73 7.79 0.27 -4.94
C ALA A 73 7.70 1.32 -6.07
N ASP A 74 7.22 0.94 -7.26
CA ASP A 74 7.09 1.87 -8.38
C ASP A 74 5.94 2.86 -8.20
N VAL A 75 4.82 2.38 -7.65
CA VAL A 75 3.70 3.27 -7.28
C VAL A 75 4.16 4.27 -6.21
N MET A 76 4.83 3.81 -5.15
CA MET A 76 5.35 4.69 -4.10
C MET A 76 6.32 5.75 -4.66
N ARG A 77 7.27 5.34 -5.50
CA ARG A 77 8.28 6.23 -6.09
C ARG A 77 7.63 7.35 -6.92
N THR A 78 6.69 6.99 -7.80
CA THR A 78 5.99 7.94 -8.67
C THR A 78 5.05 8.84 -7.88
N MET A 79 4.32 8.29 -6.92
CA MET A 79 3.47 9.05 -5.99
C MET A 79 4.28 10.07 -5.20
N LEU A 80 5.40 9.69 -4.57
CA LEU A 80 6.21 10.60 -3.76
C LEU A 80 6.77 11.77 -4.59
N LYS A 81 7.14 11.50 -5.84
CA LYS A 81 7.54 12.54 -6.79
C LYS A 81 6.38 13.49 -7.11
N ALA A 82 5.18 12.96 -7.30
CA ALA A 82 3.99 13.73 -7.65
C ALA A 82 3.48 14.62 -6.51
N VAL A 83 3.60 14.18 -5.25
CA VAL A 83 3.17 14.97 -4.08
C VAL A 83 4.20 15.99 -3.61
N LYS A 84 5.47 15.90 -4.05
CA LYS A 84 6.55 16.82 -3.63
C LYS A 84 6.22 18.31 -3.84
N PRO A 85 5.61 18.75 -4.97
CA PRO A 85 5.21 20.15 -5.16
C PRO A 85 4.16 20.66 -4.17
N TYR A 86 3.47 19.75 -3.47
CA TYR A 86 2.42 20.09 -2.52
C TYR A 86 2.92 20.29 -1.08
N GLY A 87 4.23 20.08 -0.83
CA GLY A 87 4.89 20.33 0.45
C GLY A 87 4.93 19.13 1.40
N LEU A 88 4.51 17.95 0.94
CA LEU A 88 4.53 16.73 1.75
C LEU A 88 5.96 16.27 2.03
N THR A 89 6.22 15.99 3.29
CA THR A 89 7.44 15.35 3.80
C THR A 89 7.05 14.27 4.80
N ARG A 90 7.97 13.37 5.12
CA ARG A 90 7.78 12.38 6.19
C ARG A 90 7.40 13.03 7.53
N ALA A 91 8.02 14.16 7.88
CA ALA A 91 7.89 14.76 9.21
C ALA A 91 6.59 15.58 9.41
N ASN A 92 5.98 16.06 8.33
CA ASN A 92 4.79 16.91 8.37
C ASN A 92 3.53 16.22 7.80
N THR A 93 3.56 14.91 7.57
CA THR A 93 2.43 14.18 6.98
C THR A 93 1.95 13.09 7.94
N MET A 94 0.67 13.11 8.27
CA MET A 94 0.00 12.02 8.96
C MET A 94 -0.47 10.98 7.93
N TYR A 95 -0.10 9.72 8.13
CA TYR A 95 -0.46 8.61 7.25
C TYR A 95 -1.62 7.80 7.83
N GLY A 96 -2.61 7.52 7.00
CA GLY A 96 -3.70 6.60 7.29
C GLY A 96 -3.88 5.60 6.17
N GLN A 97 -4.44 4.43 6.49
CA GLN A 97 -4.77 3.44 5.48
C GLN A 97 -6.11 2.76 5.74
N SER A 98 -6.90 2.62 4.68
CA SER A 98 -8.14 1.84 4.67
C SER A 98 -7.96 0.63 3.75
N ILE A 99 -7.47 -0.47 4.34
CA ILE A 99 -7.22 -1.75 3.65
C ILE A 99 -7.90 -2.89 4.42
N CYS A 100 -7.95 -4.07 3.81
CA CYS A 100 -8.56 -5.25 4.43
C CYS A 100 -7.73 -5.74 5.62
N SER A 101 -8.40 -6.26 6.65
CA SER A 101 -7.79 -6.85 7.85
C SER A 101 -6.99 -8.13 7.59
N ASP A 102 -7.11 -8.72 6.41
CA ASP A 102 -6.39 -9.92 5.98
C ASP A 102 -4.86 -9.70 6.06
N GLU A 103 -4.14 -10.61 6.71
CA GLU A 103 -2.73 -10.46 7.11
C GLU A 103 -1.79 -10.34 5.91
N ILE A 104 -2.16 -10.94 4.77
CA ILE A 104 -1.36 -10.89 3.54
C ILE A 104 -1.24 -9.45 2.99
N ASN A 105 -2.06 -8.52 3.50
CA ASN A 105 -1.95 -7.10 3.13
C ASN A 105 -0.81 -6.36 3.84
N SER A 106 -0.16 -7.03 4.79
CA SER A 106 1.02 -6.55 5.51
C SER A 106 2.32 -7.21 5.02
N ASP A 107 2.26 -8.06 3.99
CA ASP A 107 3.44 -8.72 3.44
C ASP A 107 4.49 -7.70 2.91
N PRO A 108 5.79 -8.05 2.97
CA PRO A 108 6.85 -7.19 2.45
C PRO A 108 6.65 -6.84 0.96
N GLY A 109 6.91 -5.58 0.61
CA GLY A 109 6.79 -5.09 -0.77
C GLY A 109 5.39 -4.59 -1.16
N HIS A 110 4.35 -4.88 -0.37
CA HIS A 110 3.05 -4.22 -0.52
C HIS A 110 3.16 -2.71 -0.26
N LEU A 111 2.40 -1.94 -1.04
CA LEU A 111 2.43 -0.47 -0.95
C LEU A 111 2.05 0.02 0.45
N SER A 112 1.07 -0.60 1.11
CA SER A 112 0.68 -0.35 2.51
C SER A 112 1.87 -0.46 3.46
N THR A 113 2.61 -1.58 3.40
CA THR A 113 3.77 -1.87 4.24
C THR A 113 4.93 -0.90 3.96
N LEU A 114 5.16 -0.58 2.68
CA LEU A 114 6.19 0.38 2.27
C LEU A 114 5.90 1.80 2.78
N LEU A 115 4.64 2.25 2.69
CA LEU A 115 4.23 3.56 3.19
C LEU A 115 4.24 3.63 4.71
N THR A 116 3.81 2.55 5.38
CA THR A 116 3.89 2.43 6.84
C THR A 116 5.35 2.57 7.32
N LYS A 117 6.28 1.86 6.67
CA LYS A 117 7.72 2.00 6.96
C LYS A 117 8.25 3.41 6.69
N TYR A 118 7.78 4.05 5.62
CA TYR A 118 8.21 5.40 5.25
C TYR A 118 7.71 6.48 6.22
N TYR A 119 6.42 6.49 6.55
CA TYR A 119 5.83 7.47 7.46
C TYR A 119 6.07 7.14 8.94
N GLY A 120 6.33 5.87 9.25
CA GLY A 120 6.73 5.37 10.56
C GLY A 120 5.58 4.96 11.47
N ARG A 121 4.38 5.52 11.27
CA ARG A 121 3.13 5.12 11.93
C ARG A 121 1.97 5.32 10.97
N GLU A 122 0.90 4.57 11.19
CA GLU A 122 -0.32 4.56 10.42
C GLU A 122 -1.55 4.71 11.34
N PHE A 123 -2.59 5.33 10.80
CA PHE A 123 -3.94 5.25 11.36
C PHE A 123 -4.76 4.22 10.57
N HIS A 124 -5.34 3.25 11.26
CA HIS A 124 -6.18 2.23 10.65
C HIS A 124 -7.59 2.77 10.43
N LEU A 125 -7.94 3.00 9.16
CA LEU A 125 -9.26 3.48 8.74
C LEU A 125 -10.15 2.33 8.22
N GLY A 126 -9.55 1.19 7.90
CA GLY A 126 -10.17 0.08 7.17
C GLY A 126 -10.85 -0.98 8.03
N GLY A 127 -10.93 -2.18 7.45
CA GLY A 127 -11.58 -3.37 8.00
C GLY A 127 -11.85 -4.37 6.87
N ILE A 128 -12.59 -5.44 7.11
CA ILE A 128 -12.80 -6.52 6.12
C ILE A 128 -13.30 -6.01 4.75
N GLY A 129 -12.67 -6.44 3.66
CA GLY A 129 -12.97 -5.95 2.31
C GLY A 129 -12.34 -4.60 1.93
N GLY A 130 -11.70 -3.88 2.86
CA GLY A 130 -10.95 -2.64 2.59
C GLY A 130 -11.74 -1.34 2.64
N ALA A 131 -13.03 -1.41 2.98
CA ALA A 131 -13.87 -0.23 3.16
C ALA A 131 -13.50 0.55 4.43
N PRO A 132 -13.73 1.88 4.46
CA PRO A 132 -13.32 2.71 5.59
C PRO A 132 -14.35 2.71 6.74
N TYR A 133 -14.40 1.61 7.50
CA TYR A 133 -15.41 1.38 8.55
C TYR A 133 -15.32 2.34 9.73
N VAL A 134 -14.21 3.05 9.91
CA VAL A 134 -14.08 4.08 10.95
C VAL A 134 -15.09 5.23 10.78
N GLY A 135 -15.63 5.41 9.57
CA GLY A 135 -16.64 6.41 9.27
C GLY A 135 -16.20 7.85 9.53
N LYS A 136 -17.17 8.78 9.56
CA LYS A 136 -16.93 10.21 9.77
C LYS A 136 -16.27 10.50 11.13
N THR A 137 -16.70 9.80 12.17
CA THR A 137 -16.16 9.97 13.54
C THR A 137 -14.68 9.59 13.60
N GLY A 138 -14.30 8.42 13.08
CA GLY A 138 -12.90 8.02 13.12
C GLY A 138 -12.03 8.78 12.12
N PHE A 139 -12.57 9.21 10.98
CA PHE A 139 -11.84 10.13 10.09
C PHE A 139 -11.60 11.50 10.76
N MET A 140 -12.55 12.01 11.53
CA MET A 140 -12.36 13.24 12.32
C MET A 140 -11.31 13.06 13.42
N ALA A 141 -11.33 11.93 14.13
CA ALA A 141 -10.29 11.60 15.12
C ALA A 141 -8.89 11.56 14.46
N PHE A 142 -8.80 10.93 13.29
CA PHE A 142 -7.60 10.94 12.47
C PHE A 142 -7.16 12.36 12.08
N SER A 143 -8.08 13.25 11.71
CA SER A 143 -7.79 14.65 11.39
C SER A 143 -7.19 15.46 12.54
N HIS A 144 -7.55 15.16 13.80
CA HIS A 144 -6.99 15.86 14.96
C HIS A 144 -5.53 15.49 15.24
N HIS A 145 -5.02 14.39 14.69
CA HIS A 145 -3.63 13.93 14.91
C HIS A 145 -2.65 14.54 13.90
N VAL A 146 -3.13 15.34 12.96
CA VAL A 146 -2.31 15.95 11.92
C VAL A 146 -1.33 16.95 12.54
N PRO A 147 -0.04 16.92 12.17
CA PRO A 147 0.91 17.93 12.62
C PRO A 147 0.41 19.35 12.36
N LYS A 148 0.81 20.32 13.18
CA LYS A 148 0.46 21.73 12.97
C LYS A 148 0.87 22.17 11.55
N ASN A 149 -0.10 22.67 10.77
CA ASN A 149 0.08 23.03 9.35
C ASN A 149 0.59 21.86 8.46
N GLY A 150 0.36 20.62 8.91
CA GLY A 150 0.77 19.40 8.23
C GLY A 150 -0.23 18.91 7.21
N HIS A 151 0.08 17.76 6.62
CA HIS A 151 -0.69 17.13 5.56
C HIS A 151 -1.23 15.78 6.02
N VAL A 152 -2.18 15.27 5.25
CA VAL A 152 -2.75 13.94 5.40
C VAL A 152 -2.49 13.15 4.14
N PHE A 153 -2.07 11.90 4.28
CA PHE A 153 -2.02 10.93 3.19
C PHE A 153 -2.86 9.71 3.57
N VAL A 154 -3.81 9.34 2.71
CA VAL A 154 -4.62 8.12 2.87
C VAL A 154 -4.40 7.19 1.69
N LEU A 155 -3.91 5.99 1.97
CA LEU A 155 -3.99 4.84 1.06
C LEU A 155 -5.32 4.12 1.29
N PHE A 156 -6.07 3.76 0.24
CA PHE A 156 -7.29 2.99 0.44
C PHE A 156 -7.64 2.05 -0.70
N GLY A 157 -8.43 1.03 -0.36
CA GLY A 157 -9.10 0.16 -1.31
C GLY A 157 -9.06 -1.32 -0.91
N PRO A 158 -9.70 -2.17 -1.73
CA PRO A 158 -9.78 -3.60 -1.48
C PRO A 158 -8.48 -4.29 -1.89
N HIS A 159 -8.47 -5.62 -1.72
CA HIS A 159 -7.40 -6.46 -2.24
C HIS A 159 -7.96 -7.68 -2.98
N ILE A 160 -7.10 -8.32 -3.78
CA ILE A 160 -7.33 -9.60 -4.44
C ILE A 160 -6.03 -10.40 -4.44
N GLY A 161 -6.13 -11.69 -4.12
CA GLY A 161 -5.00 -12.62 -4.23
C GLY A 161 -4.95 -13.33 -5.58
N PHE A 162 -3.74 -13.70 -5.99
CA PHE A 162 -3.50 -14.68 -7.04
C PHE A 162 -2.81 -15.91 -6.45
N SER A 163 -3.27 -17.11 -6.83
CA SER A 163 -2.61 -18.37 -6.47
C SER A 163 -1.31 -18.56 -7.25
N PRO A 164 -0.43 -19.51 -6.86
CA PRO A 164 0.76 -19.87 -7.65
C PRO A 164 0.45 -20.26 -9.10
N ASP A 165 -0.77 -20.74 -9.38
CA ASP A 165 -1.23 -21.08 -10.73
C ASP A 165 -1.81 -19.88 -11.50
N GLY A 166 -1.81 -18.69 -10.88
CA GLY A 166 -2.35 -17.46 -11.47
C GLY A 166 -3.89 -17.34 -11.37
N VAL A 167 -4.54 -18.09 -10.48
CA VAL A 167 -6.00 -18.02 -10.30
C VAL A 167 -6.36 -16.79 -9.45
N PRO A 168 -7.15 -15.83 -9.98
CA PRO A 168 -7.58 -14.66 -9.22
C PRO A 168 -8.61 -15.04 -8.14
N GLY A 169 -8.57 -14.36 -7.01
CA GLY A 169 -9.47 -14.61 -5.88
C GLY A 169 -8.95 -15.66 -4.89
N GLN A 170 -7.72 -16.14 -5.08
CA GLN A 170 -7.10 -17.19 -4.27
C GLN A 170 -5.69 -16.80 -3.83
N PHE A 171 -5.23 -17.35 -2.71
CA PHE A 171 -3.87 -17.12 -2.22
C PHE A 171 -3.38 -18.34 -1.43
N LEU A 172 -2.12 -18.75 -1.66
CA LEU A 172 -1.47 -19.79 -0.85
C LEU A 172 -0.81 -19.16 0.36
N ARG A 173 -1.43 -19.31 1.53
CA ARG A 173 -0.93 -18.74 2.79
C ARG A 173 0.17 -19.60 3.39
N LEU A 174 1.04 -18.98 4.19
CA LEU A 174 2.10 -19.68 4.89
C LEU A 174 1.51 -20.79 5.78
N GLY A 175 2.01 -22.02 5.60
CA GLY A 175 1.58 -23.18 6.38
C GLY A 175 0.29 -23.85 5.90
N GLN A 176 -0.31 -23.40 4.79
CA GLN A 176 -1.41 -24.11 4.12
C GLN A 176 -0.87 -25.04 3.02
N ASP A 177 -1.59 -26.14 2.77
CA ASP A 177 -1.31 -27.11 1.71
C ASP A 177 -2.03 -26.81 0.39
N HIS A 178 -3.03 -25.91 0.41
CA HIS A 178 -3.76 -25.47 -0.78
C HIS A 178 -4.18 -23.99 -0.70
N PRO A 179 -4.40 -23.31 -1.84
CA PRO A 179 -4.87 -21.93 -1.85
C PRO A 179 -6.25 -21.76 -1.19
N SER A 180 -6.42 -20.68 -0.44
CA SER A 180 -7.69 -20.23 0.15
C SER A 180 -8.16 -18.91 -0.47
N THR A 181 -9.38 -18.47 -0.15
CA THR A 181 -9.99 -17.27 -0.78
C THR A 181 -9.28 -15.97 -0.39
N SER A 182 -9.21 -15.03 -1.34
CA SER A 182 -8.63 -13.69 -1.14
C SER A 182 -9.17 -12.68 -2.17
N CYS A 183 -9.95 -11.66 -1.80
CA CYS A 183 -10.41 -11.27 -0.46
C CYS A 183 -11.56 -12.17 0.04
N GLY A 184 -11.35 -12.90 1.14
CA GLY A 184 -12.34 -13.81 1.69
C GLY A 184 -13.68 -13.14 2.05
N ALA A 185 -13.64 -11.94 2.64
CA ALA A 185 -14.85 -11.19 3.03
C ALA A 185 -15.70 -10.77 1.83
N ALA A 186 -15.07 -10.26 0.76
CA ALA A 186 -15.77 -9.85 -0.45
C ALA A 186 -16.37 -11.07 -1.19
N ILE A 187 -15.64 -12.19 -1.25
CA ILE A 187 -16.11 -13.43 -1.87
C ILE A 187 -17.27 -14.01 -1.06
N ALA A 188 -17.18 -14.00 0.27
CA ALA A 188 -18.27 -14.42 1.15
C ALA A 188 -19.49 -13.50 0.99
N ALA A 189 -19.30 -12.19 0.88
CA ALA A 189 -20.40 -11.24 0.66
C ALA A 189 -21.12 -11.53 -0.67
N LEU A 190 -20.39 -11.78 -1.74
CA LEU A 190 -20.95 -12.18 -3.03
C LEU A 190 -21.78 -13.48 -2.88
N GLY A 191 -21.19 -14.53 -2.30
CA GLY A 191 -21.87 -15.82 -2.10
C GLY A 191 -23.12 -15.70 -1.22
N GLN A 192 -23.07 -14.86 -0.18
CA GLN A 192 -24.20 -14.55 0.67
C GLN A 192 -25.36 -13.92 -0.11
N VAL A 193 -25.09 -12.94 -1.00
CA VAL A 193 -26.12 -12.32 -1.83
C VAL A 193 -26.67 -13.31 -2.87
N THR A 194 -25.79 -14.02 -3.57
CA THR A 194 -26.19 -14.89 -4.70
C THR A 194 -26.86 -16.19 -4.26
N SER A 195 -26.66 -16.61 -3.01
CA SER A 195 -27.38 -17.76 -2.44
C SER A 195 -28.90 -17.56 -2.36
N GLY A 196 -29.38 -16.31 -2.40
CA GLY A 196 -30.78 -15.96 -2.17
C GLY A 196 -31.24 -16.10 -0.71
N ALA A 197 -30.34 -16.50 0.20
CA ALA A 197 -30.66 -16.62 1.61
C ALA A 197 -30.92 -15.25 2.25
N LYS A 198 -31.96 -15.17 3.10
CA LYS A 198 -32.19 -14.00 3.95
C LYS A 198 -31.27 -14.09 5.16
N ILE A 199 -30.21 -13.29 5.14
CA ILE A 199 -29.26 -13.22 6.25
C ILE A 199 -29.67 -12.07 7.18
N PRO A 200 -30.00 -12.35 8.46
CA PRO A 200 -30.39 -11.31 9.40
C PRO A 200 -29.25 -10.32 9.67
N ALA A 201 -29.58 -9.15 10.19
CA ALA A 201 -28.58 -8.26 10.76
C ALA A 201 -27.98 -8.90 12.02
N ASP A 202 -26.67 -8.75 12.19
CA ASP A 202 -25.91 -9.24 13.34
C ASP A 202 -24.98 -8.13 13.82
N ASP A 203 -25.24 -7.65 15.05
CA ASP A 203 -24.44 -6.59 15.68
C ASP A 203 -22.99 -7.04 15.96
N SER A 204 -22.73 -8.34 15.94
CA SER A 204 -21.39 -8.92 16.06
C SER A 204 -20.67 -9.05 14.70
N ASP A 205 -21.37 -8.89 13.57
CA ASP A 205 -20.84 -9.05 12.21
C ASP A 205 -21.18 -7.85 11.30
N ILE A 206 -21.18 -6.66 11.90
CA ILE A 206 -21.60 -5.41 11.24
C ILE A 206 -20.83 -5.09 9.97
N MET A 207 -19.53 -5.40 9.92
CA MET A 207 -18.70 -5.08 8.76
C MET A 207 -19.07 -5.95 7.56
N GLN A 208 -19.29 -7.25 7.78
CA GLN A 208 -19.69 -8.17 6.70
C GLN A 208 -21.11 -7.88 6.24
N GLY A 209 -22.02 -7.58 7.18
CA GLY A 209 -23.38 -7.13 6.87
C GLY A 209 -23.39 -5.88 6.00
N TRP A 210 -22.57 -4.89 6.36
CA TRP A 210 -22.40 -3.67 5.58
C TRP A 210 -21.82 -3.96 4.19
N LEU A 211 -20.76 -4.76 4.09
CA LEU A 211 -20.10 -5.10 2.82
C LEU A 211 -21.06 -5.82 1.87
N ARG A 212 -21.78 -6.81 2.38
CA ARG A 212 -22.84 -7.55 1.67
C ARG A 212 -23.88 -6.58 1.09
N ASN A 213 -24.40 -5.68 1.91
CA ASN A 213 -25.43 -4.73 1.48
C ASN A 213 -24.91 -3.75 0.41
N ARG A 214 -23.64 -3.34 0.50
CA ARG A 214 -23.02 -2.44 -0.49
C ARG A 214 -22.68 -3.14 -1.81
N LEU A 215 -22.32 -4.42 -1.77
CA LEU A 215 -22.02 -5.20 -2.98
C LEU A 215 -23.29 -5.76 -3.66
N ALA A 216 -24.39 -5.93 -2.94
CA ALA A 216 -25.61 -6.52 -3.47
C ALA A 216 -26.11 -5.93 -4.82
N PRO A 217 -26.12 -4.60 -5.02
CA PRO A 217 -26.53 -4.01 -6.30
C PRO A 217 -25.62 -4.39 -7.48
N HIS A 218 -24.37 -4.78 -7.21
CA HIS A 218 -23.37 -5.11 -8.21
C HIS A 218 -23.26 -6.62 -8.48
N CYS A 219 -23.85 -7.46 -7.62
CA CYS A 219 -23.75 -8.93 -7.72
C CYS A 219 -24.23 -9.52 -9.05
N PRO A 220 -25.30 -9.00 -9.71
CA PRO A 220 -25.69 -9.47 -11.05
C PRO A 220 -24.59 -9.28 -12.09
N GLU A 221 -23.97 -8.10 -12.13
CA GLU A 221 -22.88 -7.78 -13.06
C GLU A 221 -21.63 -8.60 -12.74
N ILE A 222 -21.29 -8.75 -11.46
CA ILE A 222 -20.15 -9.57 -11.00
C ILE A 222 -20.31 -11.03 -11.43
N THR A 223 -21.51 -11.60 -11.27
CA THR A 223 -21.78 -13.01 -11.59
C THR A 223 -21.79 -13.26 -13.10
N ALA A 224 -22.23 -12.28 -13.89
CA ALA A 224 -22.27 -12.37 -15.35
C ALA A 224 -20.91 -12.09 -16.03
N ALA A 225 -19.93 -11.56 -15.30
CA ALA A 225 -18.63 -11.18 -15.86
C ALA A 225 -17.82 -12.41 -16.30
N LYS A 226 -16.99 -12.22 -17.34
CA LYS A 226 -16.05 -13.25 -17.82
C LYS A 226 -15.10 -13.72 -16.71
N TYR A 227 -14.69 -12.81 -15.83
CA TYR A 227 -13.81 -13.09 -14.70
C TYR A 227 -14.41 -12.52 -13.41
N PRO A 228 -15.32 -13.26 -12.73
CA PRO A 228 -16.09 -12.73 -11.61
C PRO A 228 -15.25 -12.21 -10.43
N MET A 229 -14.12 -12.83 -10.13
CA MET A 229 -13.25 -12.40 -9.01
C MET A 229 -12.54 -11.08 -9.30
N ILE A 230 -12.16 -10.85 -10.56
CA ILE A 230 -11.60 -9.57 -11.01
C ILE A 230 -12.68 -8.48 -10.94
N GLU A 231 -13.87 -8.78 -11.45
CA GLU A 231 -15.01 -7.86 -11.42
C GLU A 231 -15.41 -7.51 -9.97
N LEU A 232 -15.45 -8.50 -9.08
CA LEU A 232 -15.71 -8.31 -7.66
C LEU A 232 -14.71 -7.33 -7.02
N ALA A 233 -13.41 -7.45 -7.32
CA ALA A 233 -12.40 -6.53 -6.80
C ALA A 233 -12.62 -5.09 -7.30
N ILE A 234 -13.00 -4.93 -8.58
CA ILE A 234 -13.31 -3.62 -9.18
C ILE A 234 -14.55 -3.00 -8.54
N ARG A 235 -15.64 -3.76 -8.38
CA ARG A 235 -16.88 -3.24 -7.75
C ARG A 235 -16.70 -2.96 -6.27
N ASN A 236 -15.94 -3.78 -5.57
CA ASN A 236 -15.57 -3.49 -4.18
C ASN A 236 -14.73 -2.20 -4.07
N TYR A 237 -13.84 -1.94 -5.03
CA TYR A 237 -13.12 -0.66 -5.08
C TYR A 237 -14.06 0.53 -5.28
N GLN A 238 -15.02 0.44 -6.20
CA GLN A 238 -16.00 1.51 -6.42
C GLN A 238 -16.83 1.81 -5.16
N VAL A 239 -17.21 0.77 -4.41
CA VAL A 239 -17.85 0.90 -3.10
C VAL A 239 -16.93 1.63 -2.10
N ALA A 240 -15.69 1.18 -1.97
CA ALA A 240 -14.71 1.75 -1.04
C ALA A 240 -14.37 3.21 -1.38
N GLU A 241 -14.21 3.55 -2.66
CA GLU A 241 -13.94 4.92 -3.12
C GLU A 241 -15.10 5.86 -2.80
N LYS A 242 -16.33 5.45 -3.12
CA LYS A 242 -17.53 6.23 -2.82
C LYS A 242 -17.61 6.57 -1.34
N GLU A 243 -17.35 5.59 -0.49
CA GLU A 243 -17.43 5.75 0.96
C GLU A 243 -16.27 6.56 1.51
N MET A 244 -15.05 6.36 1.00
CA MET A 244 -13.90 7.19 1.36
C MET A 244 -14.21 8.66 1.07
N VAL A 245 -14.63 8.99 -0.16
CA VAL A 245 -14.96 10.37 -0.55
C VAL A 245 -16.10 10.96 0.30
N ASN A 246 -17.03 10.15 0.79
CA ASN A 246 -18.13 10.58 1.65
C ASN A 246 -17.69 10.92 3.09
N ILE A 247 -16.62 10.32 3.59
CA ILE A 247 -16.18 10.50 4.99
C ILE A 247 -15.01 11.47 5.14
N VAL A 248 -14.30 11.81 4.05
CA VAL A 248 -13.09 12.63 4.16
C VAL A 248 -13.37 14.03 4.72
N ASN A 249 -12.49 14.46 5.61
CA ASN A 249 -12.33 15.86 6.00
C ASN A 249 -11.20 16.49 5.18
N ASN A 250 -11.37 17.73 4.71
CA ASN A 250 -10.36 18.50 3.98
C ASN A 250 -9.88 19.74 4.74
N ASP A 251 -10.37 19.92 5.97
CA ASP A 251 -10.04 21.06 6.79
C ASP A 251 -8.81 20.81 7.66
N TYR A 252 -7.65 21.26 7.18
CA TYR A 252 -6.35 21.16 7.86
C TYR A 252 -5.60 22.51 7.90
N GLY A 253 -6.33 23.63 7.87
CA GLY A 253 -5.73 24.95 7.64
C GLY A 253 -4.97 24.99 6.31
N PRO A 254 -3.66 25.31 6.27
CA PRO A 254 -2.86 25.28 5.04
C PRO A 254 -2.52 23.85 4.57
N GLY A 255 -2.87 22.85 5.38
CA GLY A 255 -2.66 21.43 5.10
C GLY A 255 -3.45 20.94 3.89
N LYS A 256 -3.08 19.74 3.43
CA LYS A 256 -3.66 19.10 2.25
C LYS A 256 -3.97 17.65 2.56
N LEU A 257 -5.05 17.14 1.98
CA LEU A 257 -5.36 15.72 1.95
C LEU A 257 -4.92 15.14 0.61
N ILE A 258 -4.09 14.11 0.67
CA ILE A 258 -3.76 13.25 -0.46
C ILE A 258 -4.53 11.95 -0.32
N LEU A 259 -5.26 11.59 -1.37
CA LEU A 259 -5.94 10.31 -1.49
C LEU A 259 -5.26 9.48 -2.58
N LEU A 260 -4.80 8.29 -2.24
CA LEU A 260 -4.36 7.26 -3.19
C LEU A 260 -5.25 6.03 -3.03
N GLY A 261 -6.16 5.85 -3.98
CA GLY A 261 -7.10 4.73 -4.03
C GLY A 261 -6.73 3.73 -5.12
N GLY A 262 -6.91 2.45 -4.85
CA GLY A 262 -6.68 1.41 -5.84
C GLY A 262 -6.98 0.01 -5.34
N ILE A 263 -6.63 -0.99 -6.14
CA ILE A 263 -6.75 -2.39 -5.77
C ILE A 263 -5.36 -2.90 -5.40
N GLN A 264 -5.22 -3.41 -4.18
CA GLN A 264 -4.02 -4.13 -3.76
C GLN A 264 -4.05 -5.56 -4.32
N ILE A 265 -2.95 -6.01 -4.92
CA ILE A 265 -2.85 -7.31 -5.57
C ILE A 265 -1.81 -8.14 -4.84
N ASN A 266 -2.25 -9.17 -4.13
CA ASN A 266 -1.38 -10.10 -3.40
C ASN A 266 -0.87 -11.17 -4.36
N MET A 267 0.45 -11.16 -4.57
CA MET A 267 1.15 -12.06 -5.48
C MET A 267 1.63 -13.30 -4.73
N PRO A 268 1.76 -14.47 -5.39
CA PRO A 268 2.32 -15.66 -4.74
C PRO A 268 3.69 -15.39 -4.11
N TYR A 269 3.90 -15.83 -2.89
CA TYR A 269 5.19 -15.70 -2.21
C TYR A 269 6.32 -16.39 -3.03
N PRO A 270 7.55 -15.84 -3.05
CA PRO A 270 8.03 -14.54 -2.53
C PRO A 270 7.83 -13.31 -3.43
N MET A 271 6.94 -13.33 -4.42
CA MET A 271 6.77 -12.18 -5.33
C MET A 271 6.27 -10.93 -4.58
N PRO A 272 6.78 -9.72 -4.90
CA PRO A 272 6.30 -8.50 -4.26
C PRO A 272 4.87 -8.17 -4.68
N GLY A 273 4.09 -7.60 -3.76
CA GLY A 273 2.74 -7.13 -4.02
C GLY A 273 2.66 -6.07 -5.14
N TYR A 274 1.60 -6.16 -5.92
CA TYR A 274 1.24 -5.16 -6.93
C TYR A 274 0.12 -4.25 -6.41
N PHE A 275 -0.05 -3.11 -7.06
CA PHE A 275 -1.13 -2.18 -6.78
C PHE A 275 -1.61 -1.58 -8.11
N LEU A 276 -2.93 -1.52 -8.29
CA LEU A 276 -3.57 -0.83 -9.39
C LEU A 276 -4.12 0.51 -8.90
N PRO A 277 -3.46 1.65 -9.19
CA PRO A 277 -4.00 2.96 -8.85
C PRO A 277 -5.24 3.27 -9.68
N MET A 278 -6.31 3.72 -9.03
CA MET A 278 -7.58 4.09 -9.66
C MET A 278 -8.05 5.50 -9.24
N HIS A 279 -7.50 6.02 -8.15
CA HIS A 279 -7.68 7.38 -7.67
C HIS A 279 -6.36 7.94 -7.16
N PHE A 280 -6.04 9.15 -7.59
CA PHE A 280 -4.95 9.90 -6.97
C PHE A 280 -5.30 11.37 -7.01
N SER A 281 -5.54 11.99 -5.85
CA SER A 281 -5.94 13.40 -5.80
C SER A 281 -5.34 14.17 -4.64
N VAL A 282 -5.29 15.49 -4.81
CA VAL A 282 -5.00 16.46 -3.75
C VAL A 282 -6.25 17.27 -3.45
N ARG A 283 -6.54 17.48 -2.18
CA ARG A 283 -7.69 18.24 -1.68
C ARG A 283 -7.25 19.20 -0.58
N ALA A 284 -7.93 20.33 -0.48
CA ALA A 284 -7.83 21.26 0.65
C ALA A 284 -9.17 22.00 0.79
N ARG A 285 -9.36 22.71 1.91
CA ARG A 285 -10.59 23.43 2.25
C ARG A 285 -11.09 24.34 1.12
N ASP A 286 -10.18 25.12 0.54
CA ASP A 286 -10.51 26.21 -0.40
C ASP A 286 -10.09 25.88 -1.85
N MET A 287 -9.99 24.59 -2.20
CA MET A 287 -9.65 24.17 -3.56
C MET A 287 -10.48 22.97 -4.02
N ALA A 288 -10.88 22.99 -5.29
CA ALA A 288 -11.42 21.80 -5.93
C ALA A 288 -10.38 20.65 -5.90
N PRO A 289 -10.81 19.37 -5.77
CA PRO A 289 -9.91 18.25 -5.87
C PRO A 289 -9.09 18.29 -7.18
N VAL A 290 -7.77 18.21 -7.07
CA VAL A 290 -6.87 18.15 -8.22
C VAL A 290 -6.53 16.69 -8.49
N ASP A 291 -6.88 16.21 -9.68
CA ASP A 291 -6.53 14.86 -10.15
C ASP A 291 -5.04 14.77 -10.48
N LEU A 292 -4.35 13.79 -9.87
CA LEU A 292 -2.95 13.48 -10.06
C LEU A 292 -2.72 12.15 -10.78
N MET A 293 -3.75 11.45 -11.25
CA MET A 293 -3.61 10.14 -11.90
C MET A 293 -2.59 10.15 -13.05
N SER A 294 -2.58 11.20 -13.87
CA SER A 294 -1.60 11.36 -14.97
C SER A 294 -0.14 11.39 -14.50
N LYS A 295 0.12 11.82 -13.26
CA LYS A 295 1.47 11.86 -12.67
C LYS A 295 2.01 10.47 -12.35
N LEU A 296 1.13 9.48 -12.21
CA LEU A 296 1.55 8.10 -12.02
C LEU A 296 2.05 7.49 -13.34
N GLY A 297 1.79 8.08 -14.51
CA GLY A 297 2.21 7.49 -15.79
C GLY A 297 1.48 6.18 -16.10
N VAL A 298 0.28 5.99 -15.55
CA VAL A 298 -0.67 4.95 -15.93
C VAL A 298 -1.94 5.61 -16.43
N LEU A 299 -2.53 5.04 -17.48
CA LEU A 299 -3.87 5.41 -17.88
C LEU A 299 -4.83 4.95 -16.78
N ARG A 300 -5.80 5.79 -16.44
CA ARG A 300 -6.89 5.38 -15.56
C ARG A 300 -7.62 4.22 -16.27
N PRO A 301 -7.75 3.05 -15.65
CA PRO A 301 -8.51 1.97 -16.25
C PRO A 301 -9.95 2.42 -16.50
N LYS A 302 -10.48 2.07 -17.67
CA LYS A 302 -11.91 2.22 -17.98
C LYS A 302 -12.56 0.88 -17.69
N PHE A 303 -13.13 0.73 -16.50
CA PHE A 303 -13.97 -0.40 -16.13
C PHE A 303 -15.41 0.09 -16.02
#